data_AF-A0A2P6W213-F1
#
_entry.id   AF-A0A2P6W213-F1
#
_cell.length_a   1.000
_cell.length_b   1.000
_cell.length_c   1.000
_cell.angle_alpha   90.00
_cell.angle_beta   90.00
_cell.angle_gamma   90.00
#
_symmetry.space_group_name_H-M   'P 1'
#
loop_
_entity.id
_entity.type
_entity.pdbx_description
1 polymer ?
#
loop_
_entity_poly.entity_id
_entity_poly.type
_entity_poly.pdbx_seq_one_letter_code
_entity_poly.pdbx_strand_id
1 'polypeptide(L)'
;MYTPEDIAERVGRQEKILTVSVFLLMVGTGFVIGDQLQNKKYERPELYSSNFNVTLNADNREESVVFDNSSASIYYENWNEFKAYIETENSERQINTTSDGQKRTVSEFVIAGNDAYRFYFRYSDNSEEVDGDFIRLYRIQQIQ
;
A
#
# COMPACT_ATOMS: atom_id res chain seq x y z
N MET A 1 66.85 16.00 35.16
CA MET A 1 67.23 14.84 34.32
C MET A 1 66.14 13.81 34.56
N TYR A 2 65.39 13.41 33.53
CA TYR A 2 64.37 12.36 33.67
C TYR A 2 65.06 11.00 33.72
N THR A 3 64.65 10.14 34.64
CA THR A 3 65.19 8.77 34.71
C THR A 3 64.54 7.93 33.61
N PRO A 4 65.17 6.82 33.19
CA PRO A 4 64.55 5.87 32.25
C PRO A 4 63.18 5.36 32.71
N GLU A 5 62.94 5.31 34.02
CA GLU A 5 61.67 4.92 34.66
C GLU A 5 60.58 5.97 34.45
N ASP A 6 60.91 7.26 34.56
CA ASP A 6 60.00 8.37 34.28
C ASP A 6 59.50 8.39 32.82
N ILE A 7 60.37 7.95 31.89
CA ILE A 7 60.06 7.87 30.46
C ILE A 7 59.15 6.67 30.19
N ALA A 8 59.45 5.50 30.77
CA ALA A 8 58.63 4.30 30.63
C ALA A 8 57.21 4.49 31.20
N GLU A 9 57.08 5.17 32.36
CA GLU A 9 55.78 5.45 32.96
C GLU A 9 54.95 6.42 32.11
N ARG A 10 55.59 7.43 31.49
CA ARG A 10 54.91 8.36 30.56
C ARG A 10 54.45 7.67 29.28
N VAL A 11 55.28 6.82 28.69
CA VAL A 11 54.92 6.07 27.47
C VAL A 11 53.77 5.10 27.76
N GLY A 12 53.84 4.32 28.84
CA GLY A 12 52.75 3.42 29.23
C GLY A 12 51.45 4.16 29.60
N ARG A 13 51.53 5.39 30.12
CA ARG A 13 50.36 6.25 30.37
C ARG A 13 49.75 6.79 29.07
N GLN A 14 50.58 7.19 28.10
CA GLN A 14 50.13 7.64 26.78
C GLN A 14 49.46 6.51 25.99
N GLU A 15 50.01 5.29 26.02
CA GLU A 15 49.42 4.10 25.39
C GLU A 15 48.05 3.75 26.01
N LYS A 16 47.92 3.82 27.33
CA LYS A 16 46.64 3.62 28.02
C LYS A 16 45.59 4.67 27.64
N ILE A 17 45.98 5.95 27.58
CA ILE A 17 45.08 7.03 27.17
C ILE A 17 44.63 6.84 25.71
N LEU A 18 45.55 6.46 24.83
CA LEU A 18 45.24 6.20 23.42
C LEU A 18 44.26 5.03 23.28
N THR A 19 44.51 3.92 24.00
CA THR A 19 43.67 2.72 23.95
C THR A 19 42.25 3.00 24.46
N VAL A 20 42.12 3.74 25.58
CA VAL A 20 40.81 4.14 26.13
C VAL A 20 40.08 5.08 25.18
N SER A 21 40.78 5.99 24.51
CA SER A 21 40.20 6.94 23.55
C SER A 21 39.68 6.23 22.29
N VAL A 22 40.43 5.26 21.77
CA VAL A 22 40.02 4.43 20.62
C VAL A 22 38.80 3.58 20.98
N PHE A 23 38.78 2.99 22.18
CA PHE A 23 37.64 2.20 22.65
C PHE A 23 36.36 3.06 22.78
N LEU A 24 36.46 4.26 23.34
CA LEU A 24 35.34 5.20 23.46
C LEU A 24 34.81 5.66 22.10
N LEU A 25 35.69 5.89 21.12
CA LEU A 25 35.30 6.21 19.73
C LEU A 25 34.56 5.05 19.04
N MET A 26 35.00 3.80 19.25
CA MET A 26 34.31 2.62 18.70
C MET A 26 32.92 2.42 19.32
N VAL A 27 32.79 2.60 20.64
CA VAL A 27 31.48 2.50 21.31
C VAL A 27 30.55 3.62 20.83
N GLY A 28 31.02 4.87 20.75
CA GLY A 28 30.21 5.99 20.28
C GLY A 28 29.73 5.86 18.83
N THR A 29 30.60 5.41 17.92
CA THR A 29 30.21 5.17 16.52
C THR A 29 29.25 3.98 16.38
N GLY A 30 29.40 2.93 17.17
CA GLY A 30 28.48 1.80 17.21
C GLY A 30 27.06 2.18 17.63
N PHE A 31 26.91 3.08 18.62
CA PHE A 31 25.59 3.58 19.04
C PHE A 31 24.96 4.52 18.01
N VAL A 32 25.72 5.43 17.40
CA VAL A 32 25.20 6.38 16.40
C VAL A 32 24.75 5.66 15.11
N ILE A 33 25.51 4.66 14.65
CA ILE A 33 25.16 3.86 13.46
C ILE A 33 24.03 2.87 13.78
N GLY A 34 24.04 2.26 14.96
CA GLY A 34 22.98 1.36 15.42
C GLY A 34 21.63 2.05 15.56
N ASP A 35 21.61 3.28 16.08
CA ASP A 35 20.37 4.07 16.22
C ASP A 35 19.85 4.55 14.87
N GLN A 36 20.72 4.93 13.91
CA GLN A 36 20.30 5.24 12.54
C GLN A 36 19.77 4.01 11.77
N LEU A 37 20.27 2.81 12.05
CA LEU A 37 19.79 1.57 11.42
C LEU A 37 18.53 1.02 12.08
N GLN A 38 18.33 1.22 13.39
CA GLN A 38 17.10 0.82 14.09
C GLN A 38 15.96 1.83 13.92
N ASN A 39 16.25 3.13 13.77
CA ASN A 39 15.25 4.16 13.50
C ASN A 39 14.93 4.36 12.02
N LYS A 40 15.66 3.70 11.11
CA LYS A 40 15.10 3.35 9.81
C LYS A 40 14.14 2.18 10.02
N LYS A 41 12.96 2.48 10.57
CA LYS A 41 11.77 1.70 10.21
C LYS A 41 11.79 1.68 8.68
N TYR A 42 12.06 0.51 8.11
CA TYR A 42 11.66 0.21 6.75
C TYR A 42 10.13 0.34 6.75
N GLU A 43 9.64 1.57 6.64
CA GLU A 43 8.29 1.85 6.21
C GLU A 43 8.24 1.25 4.80
N ARG A 44 7.74 0.01 4.73
CA ARG A 44 7.33 -0.54 3.44
C ARG A 44 6.43 0.53 2.83
N PRO A 45 6.56 0.85 1.53
CA PRO A 45 5.63 1.77 0.90
C PRO A 45 4.21 1.27 1.24
N GLU A 46 3.44 2.11 1.94
CA GLU A 46 2.07 1.78 2.27
C GLU A 46 1.34 1.64 0.96
N LEU A 47 0.96 0.40 0.60
CA LEU A 47 0.16 0.17 -0.59
C LEU A 47 -1.15 0.91 -0.44
N TYR A 48 -1.54 1.64 -1.48
CA TYR A 48 -2.78 2.39 -1.46
C TYR A 48 -3.97 1.46 -1.15
N SER A 49 -4.84 1.89 -0.23
CA SER A 49 -6.08 1.19 0.12
C SER A 49 -7.12 2.21 0.55
N SER A 50 -8.27 2.22 -0.12
CA SER A 50 -9.36 3.13 0.20
C SER A 50 -10.71 2.43 0.10
N ASN A 51 -11.61 2.77 1.02
CA ASN A 51 -12.99 2.29 1.01
C ASN A 51 -13.86 3.31 0.28
N PHE A 52 -14.73 2.80 -0.58
CA PHE A 52 -15.63 3.59 -1.39
C PHE A 52 -17.08 3.24 -1.08
N ASN A 53 -18.00 4.09 -1.54
CA ASN A 53 -19.41 3.77 -1.58
C ASN A 53 -19.98 4.29 -2.90
N VAL A 54 -19.45 3.74 -3.99
CA VAL A 54 -19.92 4.05 -5.35
C VAL A 54 -20.94 2.98 -5.72
N THR A 55 -22.15 3.42 -6.03
CA THR A 55 -23.30 2.57 -6.26
C THR A 55 -23.91 2.85 -7.63
N LEU A 56 -24.13 1.78 -8.39
CA LEU A 56 -24.87 1.80 -9.65
C LEU A 56 -26.23 1.11 -9.46
N ASN A 57 -27.27 1.71 -10.01
CA ASN A 57 -28.66 1.27 -9.90
C ASN A 57 -29.45 1.64 -11.17
N ALA A 58 -30.77 1.45 -11.17
CA ALA A 58 -31.61 1.72 -12.34
C ALA A 58 -31.53 3.17 -12.85
N ASP A 59 -31.37 4.13 -11.93
CA ASP A 59 -31.30 5.57 -12.22
C ASP A 59 -29.88 6.05 -12.52
N ASN A 60 -28.87 5.28 -12.08
CA ASN A 60 -27.45 5.63 -12.20
C ASN A 60 -26.65 4.45 -12.76
N ARG A 61 -26.36 4.50 -14.06
CA ARG A 61 -25.75 3.37 -14.79
C ARG A 61 -24.24 3.37 -14.84
N GLU A 62 -23.63 4.52 -14.56
CA GLU A 62 -22.20 4.73 -14.66
C GLU A 62 -21.73 5.72 -13.59
N GLU A 63 -20.58 5.44 -12.96
CA GLU A 63 -19.93 6.32 -11.99
C GLU A 63 -18.41 6.24 -12.15
N SER A 64 -17.74 7.38 -11.93
CA SER A 64 -16.28 7.45 -11.96
C SER A 64 -15.70 7.58 -10.55
N VAL A 65 -14.61 6.86 -10.29
CA VAL A 65 -13.86 6.90 -9.03
C VAL A 65 -12.42 7.31 -9.28
N VAL A 66 -11.90 8.21 -8.45
CA VAL A 66 -10.50 8.64 -8.46
C VAL A 66 -9.76 7.98 -7.29
N PHE A 67 -8.59 7.41 -7.54
CA PHE A 67 -7.78 6.68 -6.58
C PHE A 67 -6.30 6.69 -7.00
N ASP A 68 -5.37 6.86 -6.06
CA ASP A 68 -3.91 6.80 -6.29
C ASP A 68 -3.42 7.45 -7.61
N ASN A 69 -3.83 8.70 -7.84
CA ASN A 69 -3.58 9.50 -9.06
C ASN A 69 -4.12 8.91 -10.38
N SER A 70 -5.00 7.93 -10.30
CA SER A 70 -5.70 7.29 -11.41
C SER A 70 -7.22 7.48 -11.29
N SER A 71 -7.95 7.17 -12.34
CA SER A 71 -9.41 7.12 -12.33
C SER A 71 -9.92 5.88 -13.05
N ALA A 72 -11.08 5.39 -12.62
CA ALA A 72 -11.81 4.36 -13.31
C ALA A 72 -13.30 4.72 -13.41
N SER A 73 -13.92 4.45 -14.54
CA SER A 73 -15.37 4.45 -14.70
C SER A 73 -15.89 3.03 -14.49
N ILE A 74 -16.98 2.89 -13.75
CA ILE A 74 -17.68 1.63 -13.54
C ILE A 74 -19.06 1.82 -14.15
N TYR A 75 -19.47 0.91 -15.01
CA TYR A 75 -20.77 0.98 -15.66
C TYR A 75 -21.37 -0.40 -15.93
N TYR A 76 -22.67 -0.45 -16.22
CA TYR A 76 -23.34 -1.68 -16.67
C TYR A 76 -24.18 -1.44 -17.93
N GLU A 77 -24.21 -2.41 -18.84
CA GLU A 77 -24.87 -2.26 -20.15
C GLU A 77 -26.36 -2.63 -20.13
N ASN A 78 -26.67 -3.82 -19.62
CA ASN A 78 -28.01 -4.39 -19.65
C ASN A 78 -28.31 -5.08 -18.33
N TRP A 79 -29.51 -4.89 -17.79
CA TRP A 79 -29.94 -5.50 -16.53
C TRP A 79 -30.50 -6.92 -16.71
N ASN A 80 -31.06 -7.23 -17.88
CA ASN A 80 -31.59 -8.57 -18.19
C ASN A 80 -30.48 -9.60 -18.42
N GLU A 81 -29.35 -9.13 -18.93
CA GLU A 81 -28.10 -9.89 -19.03
C GLU A 81 -27.03 -9.06 -18.34
N PHE A 82 -27.02 -9.12 -17.01
CA PHE A 82 -26.20 -8.24 -16.19
C PHE A 82 -24.71 -8.32 -16.53
N LYS A 83 -24.24 -7.34 -17.31
CA LYS A 83 -22.86 -7.16 -17.73
C LYS A 83 -22.35 -5.82 -17.23
N ALA A 84 -21.28 -5.89 -16.47
CA ALA A 84 -20.67 -4.75 -15.82
C ALA A 84 -19.19 -4.65 -16.19
N TYR A 85 -18.69 -3.44 -16.19
CA TYR A 85 -17.37 -3.12 -16.72
C TYR A 85 -16.65 -2.14 -15.81
N ILE A 86 -15.32 -2.21 -15.87
CA ILE A 86 -14.40 -1.24 -15.29
C ILE A 86 -13.56 -0.72 -16.44
N GLU A 87 -13.65 0.56 -16.69
CA GLU A 87 -12.84 1.26 -17.68
C GLU A 87 -11.83 2.16 -16.97
N THR A 88 -10.60 2.11 -17.44
CA THR A 88 -9.48 2.99 -17.06
C THR A 88 -8.93 3.60 -18.33
N GLU A 89 -8.03 4.57 -18.21
CA GLU A 89 -7.39 5.21 -19.37
C GLU A 89 -6.77 4.20 -20.37
N ASN A 90 -6.27 3.05 -19.88
CA ASN A 90 -5.52 2.09 -20.69
C ASN A 90 -6.21 0.74 -20.87
N SER A 91 -7.33 0.50 -20.19
CA SER A 91 -7.96 -0.82 -20.22
C SER A 91 -9.44 -0.76 -19.87
N GLU A 92 -10.21 -1.62 -20.54
CA GLU A 92 -11.57 -1.96 -20.16
C GLU A 92 -11.60 -3.44 -19.77
N ARG A 93 -12.33 -3.73 -18.69
CA ARG A 93 -12.45 -5.09 -18.18
C ARG A 93 -13.87 -5.39 -17.73
N GLN A 94 -14.43 -6.47 -18.27
CA GLN A 94 -15.71 -7.00 -17.81
C GLN A 94 -15.56 -7.63 -16.41
N ILE A 95 -16.49 -7.31 -15.53
CA ILE A 95 -16.64 -7.94 -14.21
C ILE A 95 -17.36 -9.27 -14.41
N ASN A 96 -16.76 -10.36 -13.93
CA ASN A 96 -17.38 -11.68 -14.04
C ASN A 96 -18.53 -11.82 -13.03
N THR A 97 -19.75 -11.71 -13.54
CA THR A 97 -21.00 -11.77 -12.77
C THR A 97 -21.78 -13.03 -13.10
N THR A 98 -22.55 -13.52 -12.14
CA THR A 98 -23.50 -14.63 -12.31
C THR A 98 -24.91 -14.07 -12.17
N SER A 99 -25.82 -14.51 -13.03
CA SER A 99 -27.24 -14.13 -12.95
C SER A 99 -28.03 -15.19 -12.17
N ASP A 100 -28.02 -15.07 -10.83
CA ASP A 100 -28.68 -16.01 -9.91
C ASP A 100 -29.63 -15.33 -8.90
N GLY A 101 -29.82 -14.02 -8.99
CA GLY A 101 -30.63 -13.22 -8.07
C GLY A 101 -30.02 -13.05 -6.68
N GLN A 102 -28.79 -13.53 -6.43
CA GLN A 102 -28.15 -13.45 -5.13
C GLN A 102 -27.14 -12.31 -5.05
N LYS A 103 -27.07 -11.67 -3.88
CA LYS A 103 -25.97 -10.76 -3.54
C LYS A 103 -24.66 -11.54 -3.51
N ARG A 104 -23.73 -11.16 -4.38
CA ARG A 104 -22.38 -11.73 -4.47
C ARG A 104 -21.32 -10.67 -4.25
N THR A 105 -20.14 -11.12 -3.84
CA THR A 105 -18.94 -10.29 -3.80
C THR A 105 -17.95 -10.83 -4.81
N VAL A 106 -17.42 -9.94 -5.64
CA VAL A 106 -16.38 -10.26 -6.63
C VAL A 106 -15.25 -9.27 -6.48
N SER A 107 -14.06 -9.68 -6.91
CA SER A 107 -12.92 -8.79 -7.00
C SER A 107 -12.27 -8.91 -8.37
N GLU A 108 -11.97 -7.77 -8.98
CA GLU A 108 -11.32 -7.70 -10.29
C GLU A 108 -9.97 -7.01 -10.18
N PHE A 109 -9.02 -7.48 -11.01
CA PHE A 109 -7.69 -6.91 -11.12
C PHE A 109 -7.66 -5.94 -12.29
N VAL A 110 -7.21 -4.72 -12.01
CA VAL A 110 -7.18 -3.61 -12.95
C VAL A 110 -5.78 -3.02 -12.94
N ILE A 111 -5.22 -2.79 -14.12
CA ILE A 111 -3.94 -2.10 -14.26
C ILE A 111 -4.26 -0.65 -14.59
N ALA A 112 -3.80 0.27 -13.76
CA ALA A 112 -3.94 1.70 -13.98
C ALA A 112 -2.55 2.35 -13.90
N GLY A 113 -2.11 2.96 -14.99
CA GLY A 113 -0.72 3.41 -15.15
C GLY A 113 0.26 2.25 -15.08
N ASN A 114 1.20 2.31 -14.13
CA ASN A 114 2.24 1.29 -13.92
C ASN A 114 1.89 0.31 -12.77
N ASP A 115 0.76 0.51 -12.10
CA ASP A 115 0.40 -0.19 -10.88
C ASP A 115 -0.82 -1.10 -11.08
N ALA A 116 -0.85 -2.19 -10.31
CA ALA A 116 -1.96 -3.13 -10.28
C ALA A 116 -2.84 -2.89 -9.06
N TYR A 117 -4.15 -2.84 -9.28
CA TYR A 117 -5.15 -2.62 -8.25
C TYR A 117 -6.16 -3.75 -8.23
N ARG A 118 -6.66 -4.07 -7.03
CA ARG A 118 -7.82 -4.94 -6.82
C ARG A 118 -9.02 -4.10 -6.44
N PHE A 119 -10.05 -4.18 -7.27
CA PHE A 119 -11.34 -3.56 -7.01
C PHE A 119 -12.26 -4.60 -6.37
N TYR A 120 -13.02 -4.20 -5.36
CA TYR A 120 -13.92 -5.08 -4.62
C TYR A 120 -15.37 -4.61 -4.78
N PHE A 121 -16.18 -5.45 -5.41
CA PHE A 121 -17.57 -5.15 -5.71
C PHE A 121 -18.50 -6.07 -4.94
N ARG A 122 -19.66 -5.53 -4.58
CA ARG A 122 -20.86 -6.31 -4.31
C ARG A 122 -21.82 -6.09 -5.46
N TYR A 123 -22.46 -7.14 -5.96
CA TYR A 123 -23.48 -7.00 -7.00
C TYR A 123 -24.70 -7.87 -6.70
N SER A 124 -25.82 -7.49 -7.31
CA SER A 124 -27.09 -8.22 -7.30
C SER A 124 -27.83 -7.90 -8.59
N ASP A 125 -28.27 -8.93 -9.32
CA ASP A 125 -29.12 -8.78 -10.50
C ASP A 125 -30.62 -8.86 -10.16
N ASN A 126 -30.97 -8.90 -8.87
CA ASN A 126 -32.36 -8.91 -8.41
C ASN A 126 -32.92 -7.48 -8.35
N SER A 127 -33.75 -7.13 -9.34
CA SER A 127 -34.43 -5.83 -9.45
C SER A 127 -35.43 -5.54 -8.32
N GLU A 128 -35.79 -6.53 -7.52
CA GLU A 128 -36.73 -6.40 -6.40
C GLU A 128 -36.05 -6.15 -5.05
N GLU A 129 -34.71 -6.07 -5.00
CA GLU A 129 -34.01 -5.77 -3.75
C GLU A 129 -34.27 -4.36 -3.23
N VAL A 130 -34.58 -4.28 -1.94
CA VAL A 130 -34.90 -3.04 -1.20
C VAL A 130 -33.76 -2.03 -1.21
N ASP A 131 -32.52 -2.49 -1.34
CA ASP A 131 -31.34 -1.61 -1.38
C ASP A 131 -31.12 -0.97 -2.75
N GLY A 132 -31.76 -1.43 -3.83
CA GLY A 132 -31.70 -0.83 -5.17
C GLY A 132 -30.34 -0.90 -5.91
N ASP A 133 -29.28 -1.33 -5.25
CA ASP A 133 -27.92 -1.35 -5.78
C ASP A 133 -27.69 -2.60 -6.66
N PHE A 134 -27.47 -2.38 -7.96
CA PHE A 134 -27.01 -3.45 -8.86
C PHE A 134 -25.52 -3.73 -8.67
N ILE A 135 -24.72 -2.67 -8.47
CA ILE A 135 -23.29 -2.77 -8.17
C ILE A 135 -22.93 -1.77 -7.09
N ARG A 136 -22.12 -2.20 -6.14
CA ARG A 136 -21.43 -1.33 -5.19
C ARG A 136 -19.94 -1.63 -5.19
N LEU A 137 -19.13 -0.67 -5.62
CA LEU A 137 -17.69 -0.67 -5.34
C LEU A 137 -17.50 -0.19 -3.90
N TYR A 138 -16.90 -1.04 -3.06
CA TYR A 138 -16.68 -0.72 -1.66
C TYR A 138 -15.22 -0.60 -1.25
N ARG A 139 -14.27 -1.06 -2.09
CA ARG A 139 -12.83 -0.91 -1.82
C ARG A 139 -11.98 -1.00 -3.08
N ILE A 140 -10.90 -0.24 -3.13
CA ILE A 140 -9.79 -0.40 -4.07
C ILE A 140 -8.49 -0.57 -3.27
N GLN A 141 -7.63 -1.51 -3.67
CA GLN A 141 -6.36 -1.79 -3.02
C GLN A 141 -5.24 -2.03 -4.05
N GLN A 142 -4.11 -1.33 -3.92
CA GLN A 142 -2.90 -1.59 -4.71
C GLN A 142 -2.25 -2.92 -4.30
N ILE A 143 -1.71 -3.64 -5.27
CA ILE A 143 -1.12 -4.98 -5.10
C ILE A 143 0.36 -4.93 -5.48
N GLN A 144 1.20 -5.63 -4.71
CA GLN A 144 2.64 -5.80 -4.96
C GLN A 144 2.93 -6.88 -5.99
#